data_AF-A0A4U1J7D9-F1
#
_entry.id   AF-A0A4U1J7D9-F1
#
_cell.length_a   1.000
_cell.length_b   1.000
_cell.length_c   1.000
_cell.angle_alpha   90.00
_cell.angle_beta   90.00
_cell.angle_gamma   90.00
#
_symmetry.space_group_name_H-M   'P 1'
#
loop_
_entity.id
_entity.type
_entity.pdbx_description
1 polymer ?
#
loop_
_entity_poly.entity_id
_entity_poly.type
_entity_poly.pdbx_seq_one_letter_code
_entity_poly.pdbx_strand_id
1 'polypeptide(L)'
;MSVARRALPLCLPLLLALAACDEPASTKGASSAAPSAAPPPSVEPPPSATTPPPPAKAKIEMPPRPVPLGSAGPIQPSAPPDQQMMAIQYTIAMVTPRGTDPLVDKDYVERIVKKLEAAVRTADKGKTPPNPVKANKGNRKLEVDMGKGCNERVPENLLHQRAGSSLKEAYEAGVLVISCHDDKWECHQSTRIPEDVLCHAAPRR
;
A
#
# COMPACT_ATOMS: atom_id res chain seq x y z
N MET A 1 38.85 -23.57 -31.50
CA MET A 1 38.67 -24.90 -30.88
C MET A 1 37.27 -24.97 -30.31
N SER A 2 36.40 -25.72 -31.00
CA SER A 2 35.01 -25.97 -30.64
C SER A 2 34.90 -26.92 -29.45
N VAL A 3 33.97 -26.67 -28.53
CA VAL A 3 33.16 -27.74 -27.90
C VAL A 3 31.74 -27.22 -27.69
N ALA A 4 30.80 -27.91 -28.32
CA ALA A 4 29.36 -27.74 -28.24
C ALA A 4 28.74 -28.64 -27.14
N ARG A 5 27.41 -28.50 -26.93
CA ARG A 5 26.42 -29.35 -26.21
C ARG A 5 25.94 -28.69 -24.90
N ARG A 6 24.65 -28.67 -24.53
CA ARG A 6 23.46 -29.41 -25.00
C ARG A 6 22.20 -28.65 -24.54
N ALA A 7 21.18 -28.63 -25.38
CA ALA A 7 19.82 -28.25 -25.04
C ALA A 7 19.07 -29.44 -24.41
N LEU A 8 18.13 -29.18 -23.50
CA LEU A 8 16.91 -29.98 -23.37
C LEU A 8 15.78 -29.15 -22.74
N PRO A 9 14.59 -29.10 -23.37
CA PRO A 9 13.40 -28.45 -22.83
C PRO A 9 12.58 -29.43 -22.00
N LEU A 10 11.98 -28.97 -20.91
CA LEU A 10 10.86 -29.67 -20.27
C LEU A 10 9.61 -28.80 -20.37
N CYS A 11 8.75 -29.16 -21.32
CA CYS A 11 7.32 -28.88 -21.25
C CYS A 11 6.69 -29.76 -20.18
N LEU A 12 5.81 -29.20 -19.35
CA LEU A 12 4.60 -29.91 -18.90
C LEU A 12 3.49 -28.88 -18.63
N PRO A 13 2.33 -28.98 -19.30
CA PRO A 13 1.15 -28.16 -19.04
C PRO A 13 0.22 -28.87 -18.03
N LEU A 14 -0.49 -28.12 -17.18
CA LEU A 14 -1.75 -28.62 -16.63
C LEU A 14 -2.72 -27.48 -16.31
N LEU A 15 -3.83 -27.50 -17.05
CA LEU A 15 -5.07 -26.80 -16.82
C LEU A 15 -5.71 -27.24 -15.50
N LEU A 16 -6.39 -26.33 -14.80
CA LEU A 16 -7.71 -26.61 -14.22
C LEU A 16 -8.43 -25.31 -13.88
N ALA A 17 -9.50 -25.06 -14.64
CA ALA A 17 -10.56 -24.11 -14.37
C ALA A 17 -11.51 -24.69 -13.31
N LEU A 18 -12.07 -23.85 -12.43
CA LEU A 18 -13.29 -24.13 -11.68
C LEU A 18 -14.01 -22.81 -11.29
N ALA A 19 -15.24 -22.69 -11.80
CA ALA A 19 -16.46 -22.09 -11.22
C ALA A 19 -16.37 -20.68 -10.59
N ALA A 20 -16.95 -19.61 -11.15
CA ALA A 20 -18.39 -19.35 -11.33
C ALA A 20 -19.22 -19.58 -10.05
N CYS A 21 -19.54 -18.50 -9.35
CA CYS A 21 -20.69 -18.41 -8.43
C CYS A 21 -21.44 -17.13 -8.80
N ASP A 22 -22.32 -17.29 -9.78
CA ASP A 22 -23.51 -16.49 -9.99
C ASP A 22 -24.59 -17.08 -9.06
N GLU A 23 -25.24 -16.26 -8.24
CA GLU A 23 -26.67 -15.96 -8.43
C GLU A 23 -27.24 -15.02 -7.34
N PRO A 24 -28.24 -14.20 -7.71
CA PRO A 24 -28.91 -13.23 -6.85
C PRO A 24 -30.22 -13.78 -6.28
N ALA A 25 -30.71 -13.21 -5.18
CA ALA A 25 -32.08 -13.43 -4.72
C ALA A 25 -32.77 -12.12 -4.33
N SER A 26 -33.86 -11.86 -5.06
CA SER A 26 -34.91 -10.87 -4.83
C SER A 26 -35.57 -11.01 -3.45
N THR A 27 -36.13 -9.90 -2.94
CA THR A 27 -37.58 -9.84 -2.69
C THR A 27 -38.09 -8.41 -2.48
N LYS A 28 -39.14 -8.10 -3.25
CA LYS A 28 -40.06 -6.97 -3.11
C LYS A 28 -40.93 -7.14 -1.86
N GLY A 29 -41.42 -6.02 -1.32
CA GLY A 29 -42.61 -5.95 -0.47
C GLY A 29 -42.65 -4.60 0.25
N ALA A 30 -43.28 -3.56 -0.28
CA ALA A 30 -44.72 -3.28 -0.40
C ALA A 30 -45.16 -2.24 0.65
N SER A 31 -45.63 -1.10 0.15
CA SER A 31 -46.34 -0.04 0.86
C SER A 31 -47.50 -0.57 1.68
N SER A 32 -47.73 0.03 2.85
CA SER A 32 -49.07 0.10 3.44
C SER A 32 -49.29 1.49 4.02
N ALA A 33 -50.43 2.08 3.66
CA ALA A 33 -50.85 3.44 3.94
C ALA A 33 -51.46 3.61 5.34
N ALA A 34 -51.51 4.86 5.77
CA ALA A 34 -52.09 5.35 7.03
C ALA A 34 -53.61 5.12 7.16
N PRO A 35 -54.14 5.31 8.38
CA PRO A 35 -55.30 6.19 8.53
C PRO A 35 -55.13 7.24 9.67
N SER A 36 -56.10 8.16 9.72
CA SER A 36 -56.09 9.52 10.28
C SER A 36 -56.97 9.70 11.54
N ALA A 37 -56.68 10.77 12.30
CA ALA A 37 -57.47 11.54 13.31
C ALA A 37 -57.73 10.87 14.71
N ALA A 38 -57.70 11.52 15.89
CA ALA A 38 -57.74 12.92 16.40
C ALA A 38 -57.18 13.00 17.90
N PRO A 39 -57.04 14.18 18.56
CA PRO A 39 -56.12 14.48 19.72
C PRO A 39 -56.83 14.61 21.11
N PRO A 40 -56.26 15.17 22.23
CA PRO A 40 -54.90 15.27 22.84
C PRO A 40 -54.83 14.61 24.27
N PRO A 41 -53.77 14.72 25.10
CA PRO A 41 -53.46 15.93 25.89
C PRO A 41 -51.97 16.34 25.88
N SER A 42 -51.75 17.62 26.18
CA SER A 42 -50.45 18.26 26.33
C SER A 42 -49.70 17.69 27.54
N VAL A 43 -48.49 17.19 27.31
CA VAL A 43 -47.54 16.76 28.34
C VAL A 43 -46.24 17.51 28.09
N GLU A 44 -45.69 18.07 29.16
CA GLU A 44 -44.40 18.76 29.24
C GLU A 44 -43.27 18.08 28.44
N PRO A 45 -42.37 18.86 27.81
CA PRO A 45 -41.22 18.29 27.13
C PRO A 45 -40.25 17.67 28.14
N PRO A 46 -39.90 16.38 28.03
CA PRO A 46 -38.74 15.85 28.74
C PRO A 46 -37.47 16.55 28.22
N PRO A 47 -36.46 16.75 29.07
CA PRO A 47 -35.20 17.34 28.66
C PRO A 47 -34.59 16.50 27.53
N SER A 48 -34.16 17.19 26.47
CA SER A 48 -33.42 16.64 25.35
C SER A 48 -32.42 15.58 25.81
N ALA A 49 -32.74 14.32 25.51
CA ALA A 49 -31.77 13.26 25.56
C ALA A 49 -30.72 13.59 24.49
N THR A 50 -29.58 14.11 24.95
CA THR A 50 -28.38 14.27 24.14
C THR A 50 -28.06 12.92 23.51
N THR A 51 -28.31 12.82 22.21
CA THR A 51 -27.82 11.72 21.39
C THR A 51 -26.34 11.55 21.69
N PRO A 52 -25.87 10.37 22.15
CA PRO A 52 -24.45 10.17 22.32
C PRO A 52 -23.76 10.44 20.97
N PRO A 53 -22.65 11.20 20.96
CA PRO A 53 -21.94 11.45 19.71
C PRO A 53 -21.59 10.10 19.07
N PRO A 54 -21.61 10.01 17.73
CA PRO A 54 -21.17 8.80 17.05
C PRO A 54 -19.78 8.42 17.57
N PRO A 55 -19.49 7.11 17.75
CA PRO A 55 -18.18 6.68 18.24
C PRO A 55 -17.11 7.36 17.38
N ALA A 56 -16.24 8.11 18.04
CA ALA A 56 -15.12 8.77 17.38
C ALA A 56 -14.44 7.73 16.49
N LYS A 57 -14.36 8.02 15.19
CA LYS A 57 -13.63 7.19 14.22
C LYS A 57 -12.31 6.83 14.89
N ALA A 58 -12.11 5.55 15.20
CA ALA A 58 -10.88 5.09 15.81
C ALA A 58 -9.75 5.56 14.89
N LYS A 59 -9.01 6.59 15.32
CA LYS A 59 -7.79 6.99 14.66
C LYS A 59 -6.94 5.73 14.80
N ILE A 60 -6.69 5.02 13.70
CA ILE A 60 -5.70 3.97 13.68
C ILE A 60 -4.39 4.70 13.97
N GLU A 61 -4.06 4.76 15.26
CA GLU A 61 -2.87 5.43 15.75
C GLU A 61 -1.70 4.65 15.19
N MET A 62 -0.82 5.33 14.47
CA MET A 62 0.36 4.66 13.96
C MET A 62 1.16 4.16 15.16
N PRO A 63 1.75 2.96 15.08
CA PRO A 63 2.78 2.57 16.02
C PRO A 63 3.83 3.68 16.13
N PRO A 64 4.45 3.85 17.30
CA PRO A 64 5.51 4.83 17.47
C PRO A 64 6.62 4.58 16.44
N ARG A 65 7.15 5.67 15.86
CA ARG A 65 8.27 5.56 14.93
C ARG A 65 9.49 4.99 15.66
N PRO A 66 10.23 4.04 15.06
CA PRO A 66 11.46 3.51 15.65
C PRO A 66 12.59 4.56 15.68
N VAL A 67 12.50 5.59 14.84
CA VAL A 67 13.47 6.68 14.70
C VAL A 67 12.70 7.98 14.42
N PRO A 68 13.09 9.14 14.98
CA PRO A 68 12.42 10.42 14.70
C PRO A 68 12.35 10.76 13.21
N LEU A 69 11.31 11.49 12.80
CA LEU A 69 11.19 12.03 11.43
C LEU A 69 12.43 12.89 11.10
N GLY A 70 12.96 12.72 9.88
CA GLY A 70 14.16 13.43 9.44
C GLY A 70 15.50 12.91 10.00
N SER A 71 15.50 11.82 10.77
CA SER A 71 16.75 11.19 11.19
C SER A 71 17.48 10.61 9.98
N ALA A 72 18.78 10.91 9.88
CA ALA A 72 19.56 10.56 8.70
C ALA A 72 19.87 9.06 8.66
N GLY A 73 19.51 8.43 7.54
CA GLY A 73 20.00 7.12 7.16
C GLY A 73 19.19 5.92 7.70
N PRO A 74 19.47 4.74 7.15
CA PRO A 74 18.73 3.53 7.46
C PRO A 74 19.05 2.98 8.85
N ILE A 75 18.05 2.32 9.46
CA ILE A 75 18.21 1.53 10.68
C ILE A 75 19.20 0.40 10.37
N GLN A 76 20.38 0.49 10.97
CA GLN A 76 21.48 -0.44 10.70
C GLN A 76 21.08 -1.90 11.01
N PRO A 77 21.57 -2.89 10.26
CA PRO A 77 21.29 -4.31 10.55
C PRO A 77 21.74 -4.75 11.95
N SER A 78 22.71 -4.05 12.54
CA SER A 78 23.19 -4.26 13.91
C SER A 78 22.34 -3.56 14.98
N ALA A 79 21.30 -2.83 14.59
CA ALA A 79 20.36 -2.23 15.53
C ALA A 79 19.70 -3.29 16.42
N PRO A 80 19.29 -2.93 17.66
CA PRO A 80 18.64 -3.87 18.56
C PRO A 80 17.44 -4.58 17.89
N PRO A 81 17.21 -5.88 18.18
CA PRO A 81 16.09 -6.62 17.60
C PRO A 81 14.74 -5.92 17.77
N ASP A 82 14.51 -5.30 18.93
CA ASP A 82 13.28 -4.54 19.20
C ASP A 82 13.09 -3.36 18.24
N GLN A 83 14.17 -2.69 17.86
CA GLN A 83 14.12 -1.58 16.90
C GLN A 83 13.80 -2.07 15.49
N GLN A 84 14.33 -3.23 15.10
CA GLN A 84 13.97 -3.88 13.83
C GLN A 84 12.50 -4.31 13.81
N MET A 85 12.01 -4.89 14.91
CA MET A 85 10.60 -5.28 15.05
C MET A 85 9.66 -4.08 15.01
N MET A 86 10.02 -2.99 15.69
CA MET A 86 9.26 -1.72 15.60
C MET A 86 9.24 -1.19 14.16
N ALA A 87 10.37 -1.26 13.44
CA ALA A 87 10.44 -0.82 12.05
C ALA A 87 9.50 -1.61 11.16
N ILE A 88 9.48 -2.94 11.30
CA ILE A 88 8.57 -3.82 10.55
C ILE A 88 7.10 -3.49 10.87
N GLN A 89 6.75 -3.32 12.14
CA GLN A 89 5.38 -2.94 12.51
C GLN A 89 4.99 -1.58 11.94
N TYR A 90 5.91 -0.62 11.97
CA TYR A 90 5.69 0.71 11.43
C TYR A 90 5.47 0.68 9.90
N THR A 91 6.28 -0.06 9.14
CA THR A 91 6.11 -0.16 7.68
C THR A 91 4.81 -0.85 7.29
N ILE A 92 4.31 -1.79 8.09
CA ILE A 92 2.96 -2.36 7.93
C ILE A 92 1.89 -1.28 8.16
N ALA A 93 2.04 -0.45 9.18
CA ALA A 93 1.11 0.64 9.47
C ALA A 93 1.11 1.72 8.37
N MET A 94 2.25 1.98 7.71
CA MET A 94 2.34 2.94 6.60
C MET A 94 1.41 2.57 5.44
N VAL A 95 1.34 1.28 5.08
CA VAL A 95 0.49 0.77 3.97
C VAL A 95 -0.94 0.45 4.41
N THR A 96 -1.22 0.42 5.71
CA THR A 96 -2.57 0.12 6.20
C THR A 96 -3.54 1.23 5.79
N PRO A 97 -4.65 0.91 5.09
CA PRO A 97 -5.62 1.90 4.67
C PRO A 97 -6.40 2.46 5.86
N ARG A 98 -6.69 3.74 5.79
CA ARG A 98 -7.53 4.50 6.72
C ARG A 98 -8.84 4.87 6.04
N GLY A 99 -9.89 5.10 6.82
CA GLY A 99 -11.20 5.47 6.27
C GLY A 99 -11.26 6.80 5.51
N THR A 100 -10.19 7.58 5.51
CA THR A 100 -10.05 8.84 4.77
C THR A 100 -9.09 8.74 3.58
N ASP A 101 -8.45 7.60 3.36
CA ASP A 101 -7.49 7.44 2.26
C ASP A 101 -8.23 7.32 0.92
N PRO A 102 -7.66 7.83 -0.18
CA PRO A 102 -8.24 7.69 -1.51
C PRO A 102 -8.45 6.24 -1.92
N LEU A 103 -9.43 6.05 -2.81
CA LEU A 103 -9.63 4.78 -3.51
C LEU A 103 -8.51 4.59 -4.52
N VAL A 104 -8.19 3.32 -4.80
CA VAL A 104 -7.10 2.99 -5.71
C VAL A 104 -7.52 3.21 -7.15
N ASP A 105 -6.80 4.08 -7.85
CA ASP A 105 -6.88 4.24 -9.30
C ASP A 105 -6.01 3.16 -9.97
N LYS A 106 -6.66 2.15 -10.55
CA LYS A 106 -5.98 1.04 -11.22
C LYS A 106 -5.25 1.49 -12.48
N ASP A 107 -5.80 2.42 -13.24
CA ASP A 107 -5.19 2.89 -14.48
C ASP A 107 -3.91 3.68 -14.18
N TYR A 108 -3.92 4.48 -13.11
CA TYR A 108 -2.71 5.12 -12.61
C TYR A 108 -1.66 4.08 -12.21
N VAL A 109 -2.02 3.07 -11.42
CA VAL A 109 -1.09 2.02 -10.96
C VAL A 109 -0.46 1.28 -12.13
N GLU A 110 -1.24 0.87 -13.13
CA GLU A 110 -0.70 0.17 -14.31
C GLU A 110 0.26 1.03 -15.12
N ARG A 111 -0.05 2.32 -15.31
CA ARG A 111 0.84 3.25 -16.01
C ARG A 111 2.11 3.51 -15.22
N ILE A 112 2.02 3.74 -13.92
CA ILE A 112 3.18 4.11 -13.10
C ILE A 112 4.11 2.92 -12.90
N VAL A 113 3.59 1.69 -12.77
CA VAL A 113 4.41 0.47 -12.68
C VAL A 113 5.30 0.34 -13.93
N LYS A 114 4.74 0.48 -15.14
CA LYS A 114 5.52 0.43 -16.38
C LYS A 114 6.61 1.50 -16.45
N LYS A 115 6.30 2.73 -16.01
CA LYS A 115 7.29 3.81 -15.95
C LYS A 115 8.38 3.55 -14.91
N LEU A 116 8.01 3.02 -13.74
CA LEU A 116 8.96 2.65 -12.70
C LEU A 116 9.86 1.49 -13.15
N GLU A 117 9.35 0.50 -13.88
CA GLU A 117 10.20 -0.57 -14.45
C GLU A 117 11.27 -0.02 -15.38
N ALA A 118 10.90 0.90 -16.26
CA ALA A 118 11.86 1.59 -17.12
C ALA A 118 12.86 2.42 -16.31
N ALA A 119 12.38 3.16 -15.30
CA ALA A 119 13.19 3.97 -14.42
C ALA A 119 14.25 3.13 -13.69
N VAL A 120 13.84 2.01 -13.11
CA VAL A 120 14.71 1.15 -12.29
C VAL A 120 15.83 0.56 -13.12
N ARG A 121 15.54 0.10 -14.34
CA ARG A 121 16.57 -0.41 -15.26
C ARG A 121 17.66 0.61 -15.59
N THR A 122 17.39 1.91 -15.43
CA THR A 122 18.38 2.99 -15.63
C THR A 122 19.03 3.48 -14.33
N ALA A 123 18.35 3.34 -13.19
CA ALA A 123 18.78 3.86 -11.90
C ALA A 123 19.51 2.81 -11.05
N ASP A 124 19.28 1.53 -11.32
CA ASP A 124 19.89 0.41 -10.61
C ASP A 124 21.40 0.35 -10.87
N LYS A 125 22.15 0.21 -9.78
CA LYS A 125 23.62 0.11 -9.80
C LYS A 125 24.09 -1.35 -9.82
N GLY A 126 23.16 -2.31 -9.78
CA GLY A 126 23.41 -3.73 -9.79
C GLY A 126 22.72 -4.43 -10.96
N LYS A 127 22.50 -5.74 -10.81
CA LYS A 127 21.76 -6.54 -11.79
C LYS A 127 20.27 -6.42 -11.51
N THR A 128 19.57 -5.66 -12.36
CA THR A 128 18.12 -5.49 -12.24
C THR A 128 17.38 -6.81 -12.42
N PRO A 129 16.45 -7.16 -11.52
CA PRO A 129 15.57 -8.31 -11.70
C PRO A 129 14.71 -8.19 -12.97
N PRO A 130 14.23 -9.31 -13.55
CA PRO A 130 13.40 -9.28 -14.75
C PRO A 130 12.12 -8.43 -14.60
N ASN A 131 11.46 -8.57 -13.45
CA ASN A 131 10.23 -7.85 -13.08
C ASN A 131 10.52 -7.03 -11.81
N PRO A 132 11.19 -5.86 -11.95
CA PRO A 132 11.70 -5.11 -10.83
C PRO A 132 10.64 -4.30 -10.10
N VAL A 133 9.42 -4.19 -10.62
CA VAL A 133 8.36 -3.40 -9.97
C VAL A 133 7.08 -4.22 -9.85
N LYS A 134 6.46 -4.16 -8.68
CA LYS A 134 5.20 -4.87 -8.39
C LYS A 134 4.28 -3.98 -7.57
N ALA A 135 3.00 -4.00 -7.90
CA ALA A 135 1.98 -3.45 -7.01
C ALA A 135 1.56 -4.54 -6.00
N ASN A 136 1.55 -4.19 -4.72
CA ASN A 136 1.24 -5.10 -3.61
C ASN A 136 0.21 -4.46 -2.67
N LYS A 137 -0.31 -5.24 -1.71
CA LYS A 137 -1.28 -4.81 -0.68
C LYS A 137 -2.51 -4.13 -1.29
N GLY A 138 -3.11 -4.79 -2.28
CA GLY A 138 -4.28 -4.26 -2.99
C GLY A 138 -3.97 -3.00 -3.80
N ASN A 139 -2.79 -2.96 -4.45
CA ASN A 139 -2.29 -1.84 -5.24
C ASN A 139 -2.03 -0.55 -4.45
N ARG A 140 -1.93 -0.64 -3.11
CA ARG A 140 -1.61 0.49 -2.23
C ARG A 140 -0.11 0.61 -1.92
N LYS A 141 0.70 -0.39 -2.25
CA LYS A 141 2.17 -0.35 -2.16
C LYS A 141 2.77 -0.61 -3.53
N LEU A 142 3.71 0.23 -3.96
CA LEU A 142 4.56 -0.03 -5.12
C LEU A 142 5.92 -0.51 -4.62
N GLU A 143 6.25 -1.77 -4.88
CA GLU A 143 7.50 -2.40 -4.49
C GLU A 143 8.48 -2.37 -5.66
N VAL A 144 9.66 -1.83 -5.43
CA VAL A 144 10.74 -1.73 -6.40
C VAL A 144 11.92 -2.59 -5.96
N ASP A 145 12.12 -3.73 -6.61
CA ASP A 145 13.26 -4.61 -6.46
C ASP A 145 14.44 -4.10 -7.32
N MET A 146 15.55 -3.78 -6.68
CA MET A 146 16.80 -3.31 -7.30
C MET A 146 17.93 -4.31 -7.03
N GLY A 147 18.89 -4.39 -7.95
CA GLY A 147 20.11 -5.14 -7.74
C GLY A 147 21.01 -4.50 -6.68
N LYS A 148 21.20 -3.18 -6.75
CA LYS A 148 21.91 -2.36 -5.74
C LYS A 148 21.46 -0.91 -5.76
N GLY A 149 21.62 -0.25 -4.61
CA GLY A 149 21.59 1.20 -4.51
C GLY A 149 20.31 1.75 -3.91
N CYS A 150 19.47 0.90 -3.32
CA CYS A 150 18.32 1.36 -2.54
C CYS A 150 18.81 2.18 -1.34
N ASN A 151 18.15 3.33 -1.12
CA ASN A 151 18.38 4.23 0.00
C ASN A 151 17.16 5.15 0.17
N GLU A 152 17.15 5.97 1.21
CA GLU A 152 16.04 6.86 1.58
C GLU A 152 15.56 7.79 0.45
N ARG A 153 16.44 8.22 -0.47
CA ARG A 153 16.07 9.14 -1.55
C ARG A 153 15.52 8.44 -2.78
N VAL A 154 15.79 7.15 -2.94
CA VAL A 154 15.49 6.42 -4.17
C VAL A 154 13.99 6.29 -4.44
N PRO A 155 13.11 5.95 -3.47
CA PRO A 155 11.68 5.82 -3.74
C PRO A 155 11.07 7.11 -4.31
N GLU A 156 11.39 8.26 -3.72
CA GLU A 156 10.92 9.56 -4.19
C GLU A 156 11.54 9.92 -5.55
N ASN A 157 12.85 9.75 -5.73
CA ASN A 157 13.53 10.07 -6.98
C ASN A 157 13.04 9.22 -8.16
N LEU A 158 12.76 7.93 -7.94
CA LEU A 158 12.21 7.05 -8.97
C LEU A 158 10.83 7.54 -9.42
N LEU A 159 9.99 7.98 -8.49
CA LEU A 159 8.69 8.51 -8.83
C LEU A 159 8.79 9.88 -9.52
N HIS A 160 9.53 10.81 -8.91
CA HIS A 160 9.57 12.20 -9.31
C HIS A 160 10.41 12.45 -10.56
N GLN A 161 11.66 12.00 -10.55
CA GLN A 161 12.61 12.33 -11.60
C GLN A 161 12.54 11.38 -12.80
N ARG A 162 12.01 10.16 -12.61
CA ARG A 162 12.06 9.11 -13.64
C ARG A 162 10.69 8.68 -14.14
N ALA A 163 9.72 8.49 -13.24
CA ALA A 163 8.36 8.13 -13.62
C ALA A 163 7.47 9.35 -13.93
N GLY A 164 7.95 10.57 -13.65
CA GLY A 164 7.25 11.82 -13.95
C GLY A 164 5.93 11.92 -13.20
N SER A 165 5.93 11.57 -11.91
CA SER A 165 4.79 11.74 -11.01
C SER A 165 5.24 12.38 -9.69
N SER A 166 4.37 12.51 -8.70
CA SER A 166 4.70 13.05 -7.39
C SER A 166 4.11 12.19 -6.27
N LEU A 167 4.67 12.32 -5.05
CA LEU A 167 4.12 11.62 -3.88
C LEU A 167 2.64 11.98 -3.66
N LYS A 168 2.27 13.24 -3.93
CA LYS A 168 0.90 13.72 -3.85
C LYS A 168 -0.01 13.03 -4.86
N GLU A 169 0.38 12.97 -6.14
CA GLU A 169 -0.39 12.28 -7.17
C GLU A 169 -0.55 10.79 -6.87
N ALA A 170 0.51 10.14 -6.38
CA ALA A 170 0.46 8.74 -5.96
C ALA A 170 -0.54 8.54 -4.80
N TYR A 171 -0.54 9.44 -3.81
CA TYR A 171 -1.50 9.41 -2.72
C TYR A 171 -2.94 9.60 -3.21
N GLU A 172 -3.19 10.59 -4.07
CA GLU A 172 -4.51 10.85 -4.68
C GLU A 172 -5.01 9.66 -5.51
N ALA A 173 -4.11 8.90 -6.12
CA ALA A 173 -4.38 7.64 -6.81
C ALA A 173 -4.53 6.42 -5.87
N GLY A 174 -4.48 6.62 -4.55
CA GLY A 174 -4.66 5.57 -3.53
C GLY A 174 -3.43 4.71 -3.25
N VAL A 175 -2.27 5.05 -3.81
CA VAL A 175 -0.97 4.45 -3.45
C VAL A 175 -0.47 5.11 -2.17
N LEU A 176 -0.24 4.33 -1.12
CA LEU A 176 0.12 4.81 0.22
C LEU A 176 1.63 4.76 0.50
N VAL A 177 2.33 3.83 -0.15
CA VAL A 177 3.76 3.59 0.04
C VAL A 177 4.42 3.26 -1.28
N ILE A 178 5.61 3.82 -1.49
CA ILE A 178 6.53 3.39 -2.54
C ILE A 178 7.78 2.91 -1.82
N SER A 179 8.25 1.71 -2.13
CA SER A 179 9.43 1.14 -1.52
C SER A 179 10.48 0.75 -2.54
N CYS A 180 11.74 0.89 -2.18
CA CYS A 180 12.83 0.18 -2.85
C CYS A 180 13.37 -0.93 -1.95
N HIS A 181 13.96 -1.94 -2.57
CA HIS A 181 14.58 -3.08 -1.91
C HIS A 181 15.83 -3.48 -2.69
N ASP A 182 16.94 -3.72 -1.99
CA ASP A 182 18.14 -4.39 -2.52
C ASP A 182 18.67 -5.45 -1.54
N ASP A 183 19.89 -5.95 -1.75
CA ASP A 183 20.52 -6.97 -0.91
C ASP A 183 20.79 -6.53 0.54
N LYS A 184 20.72 -5.22 0.82
CA LYS A 184 21.09 -4.64 2.12
C LYS A 184 19.94 -3.89 2.77
N TRP A 185 19.14 -3.18 1.99
CA TRP A 185 18.19 -2.21 2.48
C TRP A 185 16.80 -2.41 1.89
N GLU A 186 15.79 -2.22 2.72
CA GLU A 186 14.41 -1.95 2.30
C GLU A 186 14.04 -0.55 2.80
N CYS A 187 13.64 0.33 1.89
CA CYS A 187 13.26 1.71 2.18
C CYS A 187 11.82 1.94 1.77
N HIS A 188 11.02 2.49 2.67
CA HIS A 188 9.62 2.82 2.49
C HIS A 188 9.43 4.32 2.56
N GLN A 189 8.90 4.91 1.49
CA GLN A 189 8.48 6.29 1.43
C GLN A 189 6.96 6.35 1.54
N SER A 190 6.44 7.04 2.56
CA SER A 190 5.01 7.33 2.62
C SER A 190 4.63 8.37 1.58
N THR A 191 3.51 8.18 0.91
CA THR A 191 2.86 9.20 0.08
C THR A 191 1.87 10.04 0.91
N ARG A 192 1.36 9.47 2.01
CA ARG A 192 0.44 10.13 2.94
C ARG A 192 1.17 11.22 3.76
N ILE A 193 2.39 10.95 4.18
CA ILE A 193 3.26 11.88 4.93
C ILE A 193 4.60 11.95 4.18
N PRO A 194 4.80 12.93 3.27
CA PRO A 194 5.98 12.95 2.40
C PRO A 194 7.32 12.98 3.15
N GLU A 195 7.38 13.51 4.38
CA GLU A 195 8.61 13.49 5.19
C GLU A 195 8.89 12.13 5.85
N ASP A 196 7.92 11.21 5.80
CA ASP A 196 7.99 9.90 6.44
C ASP A 196 8.63 8.86 5.50
N VAL A 197 9.96 8.84 5.51
CA VAL A 197 10.78 7.78 4.94
C VAL A 197 11.40 6.93 6.05
N LEU A 198 11.31 5.61 5.88
CA LEU A 198 11.91 4.65 6.80
C LEU A 198 12.67 3.59 6.02
N CYS A 199 13.97 3.49 6.27
CA CYS A 199 14.81 2.43 5.75
C CYS A 199 15.27 1.51 6.87
N HIS A 200 15.23 0.21 6.63
CA HIS A 200 15.76 -0.80 7.53
C HIS A 200 16.52 -1.86 6.74
N ALA A 201 17.23 -2.72 7.45
CA ALA A 201 17.92 -3.85 6.84
C ALA A 201 16.92 -4.71 6.06
N ALA A 202 17.29 -5.11 4.84
CA ALA A 202 16.48 -6.03 4.06
C ALA A 202 16.38 -7.38 4.81
N PRO A 203 15.19 -8.01 4.88
CA PRO A 203 15.06 -9.35 5.43
C PRO A 203 15.98 -10.31 4.67
N ARG A 204 16.83 -11.06 5.38
CA ARG A 204 17.66 -12.09 4.75
C ARG A 204 16.73 -13.21 4.24
N ARG A 205 16.66 -13.36 2.92
CA ARG A 205 15.88 -14.42 2.25
C ARG A 205 16.68 -15.71 2.14
#